data_AF-A0A1H3AI19-F1
#
_entry.id   AF-A0A1H3AI19-F1
#
_cell.length_a   1.000
_cell.length_b   1.000
_cell.length_c   1.000
_cell.angle_alpha   90.00
_cell.angle_beta   90.00
_cell.angle_gamma   90.00
#
_symmetry.space_group_name_H-M   'P 1'
#
loop_
_entity.id
_entity.type
_entity.pdbx_description
1 polymer ?
#
loop_
_entity_poly.entity_id
_entity_poly.type
_entity_poly.pdbx_seq_one_letter_code
_entity_poly.pdbx_strand_id
1 'polypeptide(L)'
;MGQTADLVVIGGGPAGAVSAWLAARDGARVVLIDPDEAPDRIEGMSPRLHAWLGRSGMLEAGALQPVPAPRRSLWSGTMHEGNHELLVARPALDRALRRAAARAGARVITGVATPEPGAAVLGSGERLAAALVLDARGRRGAARRPVRRGPATVSLGAWLAGPPSTPPQTIVLPFDAGWAWFAGMGGGRAWLQVTLDAADPHQARPAARLARSLAQCAAWLPEGFRPESDAVLVRESSPLLSGVPADLSVLPIGDASAAMDPLSGHGMFWAVSSALAAAAVRRTLATGRDAGADALARRFLGQRATDLFLRQARIGRDFIRAETARAAAPFWRARSGFPDDAPAHDTATAITTERRVVVEDGRLSEREVLITPRSPAGVAWYNGLSAVALWRASTERPGAPLTDRFGAAAEGFEAWLTREATVG
;
A
#
# COMPACT_ATOMS: atom_id res chain seq x y z
N MET A 1 26.78 -17.12 -23.25
CA MET A 1 26.51 -17.08 -21.80
C MET A 1 25.51 -15.98 -21.55
N GLY A 2 24.30 -16.30 -21.09
CA GLY A 2 23.22 -15.33 -20.92
C GLY A 2 23.63 -14.24 -19.91
N GLN A 3 23.44 -12.98 -20.27
CA GLN A 3 23.83 -11.85 -19.43
C GLN A 3 22.98 -11.83 -18.14
N THR A 4 23.62 -12.03 -16.98
CA THR A 4 22.95 -11.98 -15.67
C THR A 4 22.35 -10.60 -15.41
N ALA A 5 21.08 -10.52 -14.98
CA ALA A 5 20.46 -9.27 -14.58
C ALA A 5 20.89 -8.88 -13.14
N ASP A 6 20.89 -7.59 -12.83
CA ASP A 6 21.09 -7.14 -11.45
C ASP A 6 19.79 -7.27 -10.65
N LEU A 7 18.65 -7.09 -11.33
CA LEU A 7 17.32 -7.21 -10.76
C LEU A 7 16.33 -7.83 -11.75
N VAL A 8 15.59 -8.84 -11.31
CA VAL A 8 14.35 -9.26 -11.97
C VAL A 8 13.16 -8.87 -11.09
N VAL A 9 12.14 -8.27 -11.69
CA VAL A 9 10.87 -7.95 -11.04
C VAL A 9 9.76 -8.74 -11.71
N ILE A 10 8.97 -9.49 -10.93
CA ILE A 10 7.85 -10.29 -11.45
C ILE A 10 6.53 -9.66 -11.00
N GLY A 11 5.74 -9.18 -11.95
CA GLY A 11 4.51 -8.41 -11.73
C GLY A 11 4.74 -6.91 -11.95
N GLY A 12 3.97 -6.33 -12.87
CA GLY A 12 4.07 -4.95 -13.35
C GLY A 12 2.98 -4.01 -12.83
N GLY A 13 2.31 -4.37 -11.73
CA GLY A 13 1.45 -3.44 -10.99
C GLY A 13 2.28 -2.36 -10.25
N PRO A 14 1.64 -1.50 -9.43
CA PRO A 14 2.31 -0.34 -8.83
C PRO A 14 3.60 -0.65 -8.06
N ALA A 15 3.64 -1.72 -7.26
CA ALA A 15 4.85 -2.10 -6.53
C ALA A 15 6.00 -2.46 -7.49
N GLY A 16 5.75 -3.37 -8.44
CA GLY A 16 6.79 -3.88 -9.32
C GLY A 16 7.25 -2.87 -10.37
N ALA A 17 6.33 -2.15 -11.00
CA ALA A 17 6.70 -1.12 -11.98
C ALA A 17 7.50 0.02 -11.36
N VAL A 18 7.12 0.49 -10.16
CA VAL A 18 7.91 1.50 -9.43
C VAL A 18 9.28 0.95 -9.00
N SER A 19 9.36 -0.29 -8.53
CA SER A 19 10.65 -0.91 -8.19
C SER A 19 11.58 -1.04 -9.40
N ALA A 20 11.04 -1.48 -10.55
CA ALA A 20 11.81 -1.60 -11.78
C ALA A 20 12.29 -0.22 -12.27
N TRP A 21 11.42 0.79 -12.21
CA TRP A 21 11.77 2.17 -12.55
C TRP A 21 12.86 2.75 -11.65
N LEU A 22 12.75 2.60 -10.32
CA LEU A 22 13.77 3.05 -9.37
C LEU A 22 15.12 2.38 -9.63
N ALA A 23 15.13 1.07 -9.85
CA ALA A 23 16.37 0.33 -10.09
C ALA A 23 17.02 0.68 -11.44
N ALA A 24 16.22 0.87 -12.49
CA ALA A 24 16.74 1.26 -13.80
C ALA A 24 17.33 2.69 -13.77
N ARG A 25 16.70 3.61 -13.03
CA ARG A 25 17.24 4.97 -12.79
C ARG A 25 18.55 4.97 -12.00
N ASP A 26 18.78 3.97 -11.17
CA ASP A 26 20.04 3.77 -10.48
C ASP A 26 21.11 3.10 -11.37
N GLY A 27 20.82 2.82 -12.64
CA GLY A 27 21.74 2.20 -13.60
C GLY A 27 21.81 0.67 -13.53
N ALA A 28 20.92 0.01 -12.79
CA ALA A 28 20.89 -1.45 -12.71
C ALA A 28 20.36 -2.07 -14.02
N ARG A 29 20.85 -3.27 -14.37
CA ARG A 29 20.27 -4.10 -15.45
C ARG A 29 19.01 -4.77 -14.94
N VAL A 30 17.86 -4.20 -15.30
CA VAL A 30 16.55 -4.61 -14.81
C VAL A 30 15.78 -5.37 -15.89
N VAL A 31 15.15 -6.48 -15.49
CA VAL A 31 14.11 -7.16 -16.28
C VAL A 31 12.79 -7.11 -15.51
N LEU A 32 11.75 -6.54 -16.11
CA LEU A 32 10.38 -6.55 -15.59
C LEU A 32 9.56 -7.57 -16.38
N ILE A 33 8.97 -8.55 -15.69
CA ILE A 33 8.15 -9.60 -16.29
C ILE A 33 6.72 -9.40 -15.83
N ASP A 34 5.79 -9.17 -16.76
CA ASP A 34 4.38 -8.96 -16.46
C ASP A 34 3.52 -9.46 -17.64
N PRO A 35 2.33 -10.06 -17.42
CA PRO A 35 1.48 -10.50 -18.53
C PRO A 35 0.90 -9.34 -19.37
N ASP A 36 1.11 -8.07 -18.98
CA ASP A 36 0.47 -6.87 -19.54
C ASP A 36 -1.07 -6.89 -19.38
N GLU A 37 -1.55 -7.71 -18.45
CA GLU A 37 -2.95 -7.82 -18.09
C GLU A 37 -3.23 -7.00 -16.83
N ALA A 38 -4.23 -6.13 -16.93
CA ALA A 38 -4.82 -5.47 -15.78
C ALA A 38 -6.35 -5.63 -15.88
N PRO A 39 -7.03 -6.06 -14.81
CA PRO A 39 -8.47 -6.20 -14.81
C PRO A 39 -9.14 -4.84 -15.03
N ASP A 40 -10.17 -4.83 -15.86
CA ASP A 40 -10.98 -3.65 -16.13
C ASP A 40 -11.79 -3.26 -14.88
N ARG A 41 -11.23 -2.33 -14.12
CA ARG A 41 -11.84 -1.74 -12.92
C ARG A 41 -11.26 -0.37 -12.64
N ILE A 42 -11.90 0.32 -11.70
CA ILE A 42 -11.40 1.56 -11.12
C ILE A 42 -10.86 1.30 -9.72
N GLU A 43 -9.89 2.09 -9.30
CA GLU A 43 -9.47 2.22 -7.90
C GLU A 43 -9.33 3.69 -7.52
N GLY A 44 -9.53 4.00 -6.23
CA GLY A 44 -9.23 5.30 -5.66
C GLY A 44 -7.72 5.46 -5.43
N MET A 45 -7.17 6.57 -5.92
CA MET A 45 -5.79 6.99 -5.71
C MET A 45 -5.77 8.26 -4.87
N SER A 46 -4.81 8.37 -3.94
CA SER A 46 -4.66 9.61 -3.18
C SER A 46 -4.04 10.71 -4.05
N PRO A 47 -4.49 11.97 -3.90
CA PRO A 47 -3.88 13.12 -4.57
C PRO A 47 -2.37 13.23 -4.33
N ARG A 48 -1.92 12.86 -3.12
CA ARG A 48 -0.50 12.84 -2.75
C ARG A 48 0.29 11.84 -3.60
N LEU A 49 -0.24 10.64 -3.82
CA LEU A 49 0.43 9.65 -4.67
C LEU A 49 0.46 10.11 -6.13
N HIS A 50 -0.65 10.64 -6.64
CA HIS A 50 -0.70 11.20 -7.99
C HIS A 50 0.36 12.29 -8.20
N ALA A 51 0.42 13.26 -7.27
CA ALA A 51 1.37 14.35 -7.33
C ALA A 51 2.82 13.86 -7.23
N TRP A 52 3.08 12.82 -6.42
CA TRP A 52 4.41 12.20 -6.36
C TRP A 52 4.79 11.52 -7.68
N LEU A 53 3.88 10.77 -8.30
CA LEU A 53 4.09 10.13 -9.60
C LEU A 53 4.33 11.14 -10.74
N GLY A 54 3.67 12.29 -10.70
CA GLY A 54 3.91 13.40 -11.63
C GLY A 54 5.27 14.06 -11.41
N ARG A 55 5.57 14.51 -10.18
CA ARG A 55 6.85 15.17 -9.85
C ARG A 55 8.08 14.27 -10.02
N SER A 56 7.91 12.95 -9.90
CA SER A 56 9.00 11.99 -10.11
C SER A 56 9.34 11.79 -11.59
N GLY A 57 8.49 12.25 -12.51
CA GLY A 57 8.61 12.05 -13.95
C GLY A 57 8.15 10.66 -14.41
N MET A 58 7.46 9.90 -13.55
CA MET A 58 6.94 8.57 -13.93
C MET A 58 5.75 8.67 -14.87
N LEU A 59 4.81 9.57 -14.59
CA LEU A 59 3.63 9.77 -15.44
C LEU A 59 3.91 10.82 -16.50
N GLU A 60 3.81 10.44 -17.76
CA GLU A 60 3.77 11.38 -18.88
C GLU A 60 2.46 12.17 -18.86
N ALA A 61 2.49 13.39 -19.40
CA ALA A 61 1.29 14.17 -19.62
C ALA A 61 0.27 13.38 -20.45
N GLY A 62 -0.97 13.29 -19.96
CA GLY A 62 -2.06 12.56 -20.63
C GLY A 62 -2.00 11.03 -20.52
N ALA A 63 -0.95 10.44 -19.93
CA ALA A 63 -0.88 8.98 -19.76
C ALA A 63 -1.92 8.42 -18.79
N LEU A 64 -2.45 9.28 -17.91
CA LEU A 64 -3.51 8.97 -16.96
C LEU A 64 -4.47 10.15 -16.88
N GLN A 65 -5.77 9.85 -16.86
CA GLN A 65 -6.83 10.82 -16.67
C GLN A 65 -7.57 10.49 -15.37
N PRO A 66 -7.04 10.88 -14.21
CA PRO A 66 -7.74 10.69 -12.95
C PRO A 66 -9.00 11.57 -12.91
N VAL A 67 -10.10 11.00 -12.42
CA VAL A 67 -11.34 11.75 -12.19
C VAL A 67 -11.42 12.11 -10.71
N PRO A 68 -11.39 13.40 -10.33
CA PRO A 68 -11.66 13.83 -8.96
C PRO A 68 -13.10 13.50 -8.59
N ALA A 69 -13.27 12.81 -7.48
CA ALA A 69 -14.58 12.42 -6.97
C ALA A 69 -14.68 12.84 -5.49
N PRO A 70 -15.70 13.65 -5.11
CA PRO A 70 -16.06 13.85 -3.72
C PRO A 70 -16.33 12.50 -3.06
N ARG A 71 -15.79 12.31 -1.86
CA ARG A 71 -15.95 11.08 -1.08
C ARG A 71 -17.00 11.29 0.00
N ARG A 72 -17.95 10.37 0.04
CA ARG A 72 -18.97 10.23 1.09
C ARG A 72 -18.74 8.89 1.80
N SER A 73 -18.77 8.90 3.12
CA SER A 73 -18.63 7.68 3.93
C SER A 73 -19.76 7.64 4.92
N LEU A 74 -20.71 6.74 4.72
CA LEU A 74 -21.67 6.39 5.76
C LEU A 74 -20.98 5.37 6.66
N TRP A 75 -20.75 5.71 7.92
CA TRP A 75 -20.17 4.78 8.89
C TRP A 75 -20.66 5.13 10.29
N SER A 76 -20.97 4.12 11.10
CA SER A 76 -21.52 4.24 12.46
C SER A 76 -22.77 5.12 12.52
N GLY A 77 -23.61 5.05 11.48
CA GLY A 77 -24.81 5.88 11.35
C GLY A 77 -24.55 7.35 11.03
N THR A 78 -23.29 7.74 10.83
CA THR A 78 -22.87 9.11 10.52
C THR A 78 -22.40 9.20 9.07
N MET A 79 -22.87 10.22 8.35
CA MET A 79 -22.34 10.56 7.04
C MET A 79 -21.16 11.51 7.19
N HIS A 80 -19.98 11.09 6.73
CA HIS A 80 -18.78 11.93 6.65
C HIS A 80 -18.56 12.37 5.20
N GLU A 81 -18.40 13.68 5.03
CA GLU A 81 -18.12 14.34 3.74
C GLU A 81 -16.91 15.28 3.87
N GLY A 82 -16.40 15.78 2.74
CA GLY A 82 -15.29 16.77 2.72
C GLY A 82 -13.93 16.23 2.28
N ASN A 83 -13.82 14.91 2.09
CA ASN A 83 -12.64 14.30 1.45
C ASN A 83 -12.87 14.10 -0.06
N HIS A 84 -11.79 13.89 -0.80
CA HIS A 84 -11.85 13.54 -2.21
C HIS A 84 -10.89 12.40 -2.54
N GLU A 85 -11.23 11.64 -3.58
CA GLU A 85 -10.41 10.57 -4.15
C GLU A 85 -10.16 10.87 -5.64
N LEU A 86 -9.03 10.41 -6.17
CA LEU A 86 -8.80 10.41 -7.62
C LEU A 86 -9.12 9.02 -8.16
N LEU A 87 -10.20 8.90 -8.90
CA LEU A 87 -10.59 7.64 -9.53
C LEU A 87 -9.75 7.39 -10.77
N VAL A 88 -9.13 6.21 -10.84
CA VAL A 88 -8.28 5.81 -11.96
C VAL A 88 -8.62 4.44 -12.49
N ALA A 89 -8.66 4.32 -13.82
CA ALA A 89 -8.77 3.02 -14.47
C ALA A 89 -7.46 2.24 -14.29
N ARG A 90 -7.54 1.06 -13.69
CA ARG A 90 -6.37 0.21 -13.43
C ARG A 90 -5.59 -0.19 -14.68
N PRO A 91 -6.23 -0.51 -15.82
CA PRO A 91 -5.49 -0.78 -17.06
C PRO A 91 -4.63 0.39 -17.54
N ALA A 92 -5.15 1.62 -17.43
CA ALA A 92 -4.41 2.82 -17.84
C ALA A 92 -3.24 3.10 -16.88
N LEU A 93 -3.48 3.04 -15.57
CA LEU A 93 -2.44 3.25 -14.55
C LEU A 93 -1.30 2.23 -14.69
N ASP A 94 -1.63 0.94 -14.69
CA ASP A 94 -0.62 -0.12 -14.70
C ASP A 94 0.22 -0.05 -15.98
N ARG A 95 -0.41 0.22 -17.14
CA ARG A 95 0.29 0.46 -18.41
C ARG A 95 1.22 1.67 -18.34
N ALA A 96 0.76 2.79 -17.79
CA ALA A 96 1.57 4.01 -17.66
C ALA A 96 2.81 3.77 -16.79
N LEU A 97 2.66 3.03 -15.68
CA LEU A 97 3.77 2.68 -14.80
C LEU A 97 4.75 1.70 -15.46
N ARG A 98 4.28 0.68 -16.18
CA ARG A 98 5.15 -0.23 -16.96
C ARG A 98 5.96 0.52 -18.02
N ARG A 99 5.32 1.45 -18.74
CA ARG A 99 5.99 2.32 -19.72
C ARG A 99 7.03 3.22 -19.06
N ALA A 100 6.75 3.74 -17.87
CA ALA A 100 7.73 4.50 -17.10
C ALA A 100 8.98 3.66 -16.81
N ALA A 101 8.81 2.43 -16.33
CA ALA A 101 9.92 1.52 -16.08
C ALA A 101 10.73 1.23 -17.36
N ALA A 102 10.05 0.98 -18.48
CA ALA A 102 10.70 0.77 -19.78
C ALA A 102 11.53 1.99 -20.22
N ARG A 103 10.96 3.21 -20.13
CA ARG A 103 11.66 4.46 -20.45
C ARG A 103 12.87 4.72 -19.55
N ALA A 104 12.84 4.26 -18.30
CA ALA A 104 13.97 4.35 -17.38
C ALA A 104 15.09 3.33 -17.71
N GLY A 105 14.89 2.42 -18.66
CA GLY A 105 15.88 1.45 -19.11
C GLY A 105 15.61 -0.01 -18.71
N ALA A 106 14.47 -0.31 -18.08
CA ALA A 106 14.11 -1.70 -17.77
C ALA A 106 13.70 -2.47 -19.03
N ARG A 107 14.23 -3.68 -19.22
CA ARG A 107 13.75 -4.60 -20.26
C ARG A 107 12.42 -5.22 -19.82
N VAL A 108 11.36 -4.99 -20.56
CA VAL A 108 10.03 -5.56 -20.27
C VAL A 108 9.84 -6.86 -21.06
N ILE A 109 9.44 -7.93 -20.38
CA ILE A 109 9.01 -9.19 -20.97
C ILE A 109 7.52 -9.36 -20.69
N THR A 110 6.73 -9.48 -21.75
CA THR A 110 5.34 -9.87 -21.61
C THR A 110 5.24 -11.36 -21.30
N GLY A 111 4.80 -11.71 -20.10
CA GLY A 111 4.67 -13.11 -19.68
C GLY A 111 4.55 -13.29 -18.18
N VAL A 112 4.57 -14.55 -17.76
CA VAL A 112 4.55 -14.95 -16.34
C VAL A 112 5.88 -15.56 -15.95
N ALA A 113 6.21 -15.47 -14.66
CA ALA A 113 7.39 -16.12 -14.10
C ALA A 113 7.17 -16.57 -12.65
N THR A 114 8.01 -17.51 -12.23
CA THR A 114 8.13 -17.96 -10.84
C THR A 114 9.46 -17.48 -10.28
N PRO A 115 9.46 -16.83 -9.09
CA PRO A 115 10.69 -16.41 -8.44
C PRO A 115 11.40 -17.60 -7.79
N GLU A 116 12.72 -17.64 -7.98
CA GLU A 116 13.64 -18.60 -7.37
C GLU A 116 14.90 -17.89 -6.86
N PRO A 117 15.62 -18.47 -5.89
CA PRO A 117 16.92 -17.95 -5.50
C PRO A 117 17.87 -17.86 -6.70
N GLY A 118 18.38 -16.63 -6.93
CA GLY A 118 19.30 -16.32 -8.02
C GLY A 118 18.70 -16.30 -9.43
N ALA A 119 17.38 -16.47 -9.60
CA ALA A 119 16.75 -16.42 -10.93
C ALA A 119 15.23 -16.22 -10.92
N ALA A 120 14.68 -15.84 -12.08
CA ALA A 120 13.27 -16.04 -12.38
C ALA A 120 13.11 -17.08 -13.48
N VAL A 121 12.17 -18.01 -13.31
CA VAL A 121 11.83 -19.01 -14.33
C VAL A 121 10.58 -18.54 -15.07
N LEU A 122 10.73 -18.23 -16.36
CA LEU A 122 9.62 -17.83 -17.22
C LEU A 122 8.63 -18.99 -17.41
N GLY A 123 7.40 -18.68 -17.81
CA GLY A 123 6.40 -19.68 -18.17
C GLY A 123 6.83 -20.64 -19.29
N SER A 124 7.79 -20.24 -20.12
CA SER A 124 8.44 -21.08 -21.14
C SER A 124 9.43 -22.10 -20.58
N GLY A 125 9.79 -22.00 -19.30
CA GLY A 125 10.87 -22.77 -18.67
C GLY A 125 12.25 -22.11 -18.76
N GLU A 126 12.40 -21.01 -19.52
CA GLU A 126 13.65 -20.25 -19.57
C GLU A 126 14.01 -19.67 -18.20
N ARG A 127 15.26 -19.89 -17.76
CA ARG A 127 15.79 -19.37 -16.50
C ARG A 127 16.58 -18.07 -16.75
N LEU A 128 16.09 -16.97 -16.17
CA LEU A 128 16.77 -15.68 -16.18
C LEU A 128 17.54 -15.49 -14.88
N ALA A 129 18.87 -15.58 -14.94
CA ALA A 129 19.73 -15.38 -13.78
C ALA A 129 19.69 -13.91 -13.30
N ALA A 130 19.59 -13.71 -11.99
CA ALA A 130 19.55 -12.38 -11.38
C ALA A 130 20.17 -12.37 -9.98
N ALA A 131 20.85 -11.28 -9.62
CA ALA A 131 21.39 -11.11 -8.26
C ALA A 131 20.28 -10.95 -7.20
N LEU A 132 19.16 -10.31 -7.58
CA LEU A 132 17.98 -10.13 -6.74
C LEU A 132 16.70 -10.30 -7.57
N VAL A 133 15.70 -10.94 -6.99
CA VAL A 133 14.36 -11.11 -7.56
C VAL A 133 13.33 -10.46 -6.65
N LEU A 134 12.47 -9.59 -7.20
CA LEU A 134 11.32 -9.03 -6.50
C LEU A 134 10.04 -9.74 -6.95
N ASP A 135 9.34 -10.40 -6.02
CA ASP A 135 8.00 -10.93 -6.27
C ASP A 135 6.96 -9.84 -5.99
N ALA A 136 6.45 -9.24 -7.06
CA ALA A 136 5.46 -8.18 -7.07
C ALA A 136 4.13 -8.62 -7.69
N ARG A 137 3.84 -9.94 -7.73
CA ARG A 137 2.63 -10.53 -8.31
C ARG A 137 1.35 -10.28 -7.48
N GLY A 138 1.40 -9.32 -6.56
CA GLY A 138 0.37 -9.04 -5.58
C GLY A 138 0.05 -10.25 -4.71
N ARG A 139 -1.23 -10.42 -4.37
CA ARG A 139 -1.70 -11.48 -3.46
C ARG A 139 -1.36 -12.90 -3.93
N ARG A 140 -1.19 -13.10 -5.24
CA ARG A 140 -0.75 -14.40 -5.82
C ARG A 140 0.66 -14.79 -5.36
N GLY A 141 1.54 -13.82 -5.08
CA GLY A 141 2.88 -14.06 -4.54
C GLY A 141 2.91 -14.30 -3.02
N ALA A 142 1.89 -13.81 -2.30
CA ALA A 142 1.84 -13.83 -0.83
C ALA A 142 1.57 -15.22 -0.22
N ALA A 143 1.20 -16.20 -1.05
CA ALA A 143 0.71 -17.50 -0.60
C ALA A 143 1.79 -18.42 0.03
N ARG A 144 3.06 -18.05 0.01
CA ARG A 144 4.14 -19.02 0.30
C ARG A 144 4.43 -19.28 1.79
N ARG A 145 4.10 -18.36 2.72
CA ARG A 145 4.21 -18.52 4.21
C ARG A 145 3.63 -17.27 4.95
N PRO A 146 2.31 -17.17 5.17
CA PRO A 146 1.76 -16.07 5.96
C PRO A 146 2.12 -16.24 7.44
N VAL A 147 2.59 -15.17 8.08
CA VAL A 147 2.80 -15.10 9.54
C VAL A 147 1.53 -14.62 10.24
N ARG A 148 0.72 -13.78 9.57
CA ARG A 148 -0.62 -13.40 10.03
C ARG A 148 -1.58 -13.38 8.85
N ARG A 149 -2.83 -13.79 9.11
CA ARG A 149 -3.91 -13.77 8.14
C ARG A 149 -5.20 -13.38 8.86
N GLY A 150 -5.90 -12.39 8.31
CA GLY A 150 -7.22 -11.99 8.77
C GLY A 150 -8.32 -12.94 8.30
N PRO A 151 -9.57 -12.70 8.69
CA PRO A 151 -10.72 -13.49 8.24
C PRO A 151 -10.76 -13.65 6.72
N ALA A 152 -11.20 -14.82 6.25
CA ALA A 152 -11.35 -15.11 4.83
C ALA A 152 -12.34 -14.11 4.20
N THR A 153 -11.84 -13.23 3.33
CA THR A 153 -12.56 -12.07 2.81
C THR A 153 -12.44 -12.06 1.29
N VAL A 154 -13.56 -11.81 0.62
CA VAL A 154 -13.64 -11.67 -0.83
C VAL A 154 -14.18 -10.29 -1.17
N SER A 155 -13.61 -9.68 -2.21
CA SER A 155 -14.19 -8.52 -2.86
C SER A 155 -14.78 -8.95 -4.20
N LEU A 156 -16.05 -8.63 -4.40
CA LEU A 156 -16.78 -8.81 -5.65
C LEU A 156 -16.95 -7.44 -6.29
N GLY A 157 -16.54 -7.30 -7.55
CA GLY A 157 -16.62 -6.03 -8.26
C GLY A 157 -17.33 -6.16 -9.60
N ALA A 158 -18.14 -5.18 -9.97
CA ALA A 158 -18.70 -5.09 -11.31
C ALA A 158 -18.94 -3.63 -11.72
N TRP A 159 -19.04 -3.45 -13.03
CA TRP A 159 -19.52 -2.21 -13.63
C TRP A 159 -21.04 -2.12 -13.54
N LEU A 160 -21.51 -0.92 -13.21
CA LEU A 160 -22.91 -0.52 -13.18
C LEU A 160 -23.15 0.57 -14.24
N ALA A 161 -24.26 0.45 -14.96
CA ALA A 161 -24.80 1.51 -15.81
C ALA A 161 -25.93 2.23 -15.06
N GLY A 162 -25.99 3.56 -15.22
CA GLY A 162 -26.98 4.42 -14.59
C GLY A 162 -27.16 5.74 -15.35
N PRO A 163 -27.84 6.74 -14.76
CA PRO A 163 -28.15 7.99 -15.43
C PRO A 163 -26.88 8.77 -15.86
N PRO A 164 -26.74 9.18 -17.13
CA PRO A 164 -25.58 9.94 -17.62
C PRO A 164 -25.28 11.25 -16.88
N SER A 165 -26.33 11.86 -16.32
CA SER A 165 -26.27 13.10 -15.54
C SER A 165 -25.69 12.94 -14.13
N THR A 166 -25.45 11.71 -13.66
CA THR A 166 -24.90 11.47 -12.31
C THR A 166 -23.47 12.01 -12.24
N PRO A 167 -23.14 12.94 -11.31
CA PRO A 167 -21.78 13.48 -11.19
C PRO A 167 -20.80 12.44 -10.62
N PRO A 168 -19.48 12.63 -10.85
CA PRO A 168 -18.47 11.80 -10.20
C PRO A 168 -18.59 11.85 -8.68
N GLN A 169 -18.53 10.69 -8.02
CA GLN A 169 -18.56 10.57 -6.56
C GLN A 169 -18.08 9.19 -6.12
N THR A 170 -17.57 9.11 -4.90
CA THR A 170 -17.38 7.83 -4.21
C THR A 170 -18.21 7.73 -2.95
N ILE A 171 -18.77 6.55 -2.71
CA ILE A 171 -19.57 6.27 -1.51
C ILE A 171 -19.05 4.98 -0.89
N VAL A 172 -18.64 5.04 0.38
CA VAL A 172 -18.35 3.86 1.21
C VAL A 172 -19.49 3.70 2.20
N LEU A 173 -20.06 2.49 2.30
CA LEU A 173 -21.14 2.24 3.26
C LEU A 173 -21.18 0.80 3.77
N PRO A 174 -21.58 0.59 5.04
CA PRO A 174 -21.79 -0.71 5.66
C PRO A 174 -23.14 -1.32 5.29
N PHE A 175 -23.22 -2.65 5.31
CA PHE A 175 -24.46 -3.42 5.34
C PHE A 175 -24.23 -4.71 6.15
N ASP A 176 -25.27 -5.50 6.40
CA ASP A 176 -25.19 -6.57 7.40
C ASP A 176 -24.15 -7.65 7.04
N ALA A 177 -24.02 -7.96 5.75
CA ALA A 177 -23.09 -8.97 5.25
C ALA A 177 -21.70 -8.42 4.86
N GLY A 178 -21.44 -7.11 4.99
CA GLY A 178 -20.19 -6.52 4.52
C GLY A 178 -20.22 -5.01 4.36
N TRP A 179 -19.37 -4.50 3.47
CA TRP A 179 -19.39 -3.08 3.09
C TRP A 179 -19.19 -2.91 1.60
N ALA A 180 -19.68 -1.80 1.06
CA ALA A 180 -19.62 -1.46 -0.35
C ALA A 180 -18.80 -0.19 -0.56
N TRP A 181 -18.10 -0.14 -1.69
CA TRP A 181 -17.52 1.06 -2.28
C TRP A 181 -18.08 1.23 -3.69
N PHE A 182 -18.84 2.30 -3.87
CA PHE A 182 -19.33 2.77 -5.15
C PHE A 182 -18.43 3.89 -5.65
N ALA A 183 -18.05 3.84 -6.92
CA ALA A 183 -17.20 4.83 -7.57
C ALA A 183 -17.77 5.20 -8.94
N GLY A 184 -18.48 6.33 -8.99
CA GLY A 184 -19.00 6.91 -10.23
C GLY A 184 -17.97 7.83 -10.88
N MET A 185 -17.70 7.65 -12.17
CA MET A 185 -16.77 8.48 -12.95
C MET A 185 -17.43 9.71 -13.58
N GLY A 186 -18.74 9.86 -13.42
CA GLY A 186 -19.57 10.69 -14.30
C GLY A 186 -19.97 9.94 -15.58
N GLY A 187 -20.96 10.47 -16.31
CA GLY A 187 -21.37 9.90 -17.60
C GLY A 187 -22.13 8.58 -17.52
N GLY A 188 -22.73 8.27 -16.37
CA GLY A 188 -23.65 7.12 -16.24
C GLY A 188 -22.98 5.76 -16.06
N ARG A 189 -21.68 5.73 -15.74
CA ARG A 189 -20.95 4.49 -15.45
C ARG A 189 -20.28 4.54 -14.08
N ALA A 190 -20.41 3.47 -13.31
CA ALA A 190 -19.82 3.35 -11.98
C ALA A 190 -19.24 1.96 -11.73
N TRP A 191 -18.22 1.90 -10.89
CA TRP A 191 -17.71 0.65 -10.35
C TRP A 191 -18.31 0.42 -8.96
N LEU A 192 -18.91 -0.76 -8.75
CA LEU A 192 -19.29 -1.22 -7.43
C LEU A 192 -18.32 -2.32 -6.98
N GLN A 193 -17.76 -2.17 -5.80
CA GLN A 193 -17.08 -3.23 -5.08
C GLN A 193 -17.79 -3.52 -3.77
N VAL A 194 -18.14 -4.77 -3.50
CA VAL A 194 -18.61 -5.21 -2.19
C VAL A 194 -17.58 -6.15 -1.58
N THR A 195 -17.31 -5.97 -0.29
CA THR A 195 -16.37 -6.79 0.47
C THR A 195 -17.17 -7.61 1.48
N LEU A 196 -17.03 -8.94 1.39
CA LEU A 196 -17.86 -9.93 2.07
C LEU A 196 -16.98 -11.01 2.72
N ASP A 197 -17.59 -11.88 3.53
CA ASP A 197 -16.98 -13.16 3.86
C ASP A 197 -16.72 -13.99 2.60
N ALA A 198 -15.59 -14.68 2.54
CA ALA A 198 -15.25 -15.49 1.37
C ALA A 198 -16.26 -16.63 1.17
N ALA A 199 -16.61 -17.32 2.27
CA ALA A 199 -17.66 -18.32 2.30
C ALA A 199 -19.04 -17.66 2.17
N ASP A 200 -19.92 -18.27 1.37
CA ASP A 200 -21.34 -17.91 1.31
C ASP A 200 -22.16 -19.12 1.78
N PRO A 201 -22.95 -19.02 2.86
CA PRO A 201 -23.76 -20.14 3.34
C PRO A 201 -24.80 -20.59 2.30
N HIS A 202 -25.21 -19.70 1.41
CA HIS A 202 -26.14 -20.00 0.32
C HIS A 202 -25.46 -20.58 -0.94
N GLN A 203 -24.12 -20.69 -0.94
CA GLN A 203 -23.31 -21.13 -2.09
C GLN A 203 -23.70 -20.43 -3.41
N ALA A 204 -24.13 -19.17 -3.34
CA ALA A 204 -24.64 -18.47 -4.48
C ALA A 204 -23.49 -18.04 -5.40
N ARG A 205 -23.79 -17.97 -6.71
CA ARG A 205 -22.85 -17.45 -7.70
C ARG A 205 -22.44 -16.01 -7.36
N PRO A 206 -21.21 -15.58 -7.71
CA PRO A 206 -20.74 -14.21 -7.44
C PRO A 206 -21.70 -13.10 -7.88
N ALA A 207 -22.31 -13.20 -9.07
CA ALA A 207 -23.30 -12.25 -9.56
C ALA A 207 -24.52 -12.12 -8.64
N ALA A 208 -25.06 -13.24 -8.15
CA ALA A 208 -26.19 -13.23 -7.21
C ALA A 208 -25.81 -12.62 -5.86
N ARG A 209 -24.60 -12.90 -5.36
CA ARG A 209 -24.07 -12.28 -4.14
C ARG A 209 -23.95 -10.76 -4.30
N LEU A 210 -23.36 -10.30 -5.40
CA LEU A 210 -23.24 -8.88 -5.72
C LEU A 210 -24.61 -8.20 -5.83
N ALA A 211 -25.57 -8.81 -6.52
CA ALA A 211 -26.93 -8.26 -6.68
C ALA A 211 -27.65 -8.13 -5.33
N ARG A 212 -27.54 -9.13 -4.44
CA ARG A 212 -28.08 -9.05 -3.07
C ARG A 212 -27.42 -7.94 -2.26
N SER A 213 -26.11 -7.75 -2.39
CA SER A 213 -25.40 -6.65 -1.73
C SER A 213 -25.80 -5.29 -2.28
N LEU A 214 -25.92 -5.14 -3.60
CA LEU A 214 -26.39 -3.91 -4.23
C LEU A 214 -27.80 -3.54 -3.75
N ALA A 215 -28.72 -4.51 -3.63
CA ALA A 215 -30.06 -4.28 -3.12
C ALA A 215 -30.06 -3.73 -1.67
N GLN A 216 -29.18 -4.24 -0.80
CA GLN A 216 -29.01 -3.72 0.57
C GLN A 216 -28.43 -2.31 0.63
N CYS A 217 -27.66 -1.92 -0.40
CA CYS A 217 -27.02 -0.61 -0.47
C CYS A 217 -27.89 0.43 -1.20
N ALA A 218 -28.92 0.02 -1.94
CA ALA A 218 -29.59 0.83 -2.96
C ALA A 218 -30.14 2.17 -2.43
N ALA A 219 -30.63 2.22 -1.19
CA ALA A 219 -31.16 3.43 -0.58
C ALA A 219 -30.10 4.54 -0.37
N TRP A 220 -28.82 4.19 -0.38
CA TRP A 220 -27.70 5.11 -0.16
C TRP A 220 -26.89 5.40 -1.42
N LEU A 221 -27.19 4.70 -2.51
CA LEU A 221 -26.53 4.88 -3.79
C LEU A 221 -27.37 5.77 -4.72
N PRO A 222 -26.77 6.42 -5.73
CA PRO A 222 -27.54 7.13 -6.74
C PRO A 222 -28.55 6.20 -7.41
N GLU A 223 -29.76 6.71 -7.66
CA GLU A 223 -30.83 5.94 -8.26
C GLU A 223 -30.51 5.53 -9.72
N GLY A 224 -31.17 4.47 -10.18
CA GLY A 224 -31.07 4.03 -11.58
C GLY A 224 -29.84 3.20 -11.94
N PHE A 225 -28.87 3.01 -11.02
CA PHE A 225 -27.71 2.15 -11.30
C PHE A 225 -28.07 0.66 -11.24
N ARG A 226 -27.64 -0.10 -12.27
CA ARG A 226 -27.84 -1.55 -12.40
C ARG A 226 -26.57 -2.21 -12.97
N PRO A 227 -26.29 -3.49 -12.66
CA PRO A 227 -25.15 -4.19 -13.25
C PRO A 227 -25.21 -4.19 -14.79
N GLU A 228 -24.08 -3.91 -15.44
CA GLU A 228 -23.97 -3.95 -16.91
C GLU A 228 -24.05 -5.37 -17.47
N SER A 229 -23.66 -6.37 -16.67
CA SER A 229 -23.68 -7.79 -17.02
C SER A 229 -23.58 -8.65 -15.76
N ASP A 230 -23.63 -9.97 -15.92
CA ASP A 230 -23.33 -10.95 -14.87
C ASP A 230 -21.82 -11.15 -14.61
N ALA A 231 -20.95 -10.47 -15.37
CA ALA A 231 -19.51 -10.56 -15.17
C ALA A 231 -19.10 -9.88 -13.86
N VAL A 232 -18.62 -10.69 -12.91
CA VAL A 232 -18.14 -10.21 -11.61
C VAL A 232 -16.66 -10.53 -11.45
N LEU A 233 -15.87 -9.50 -11.18
CA LEU A 233 -14.49 -9.64 -10.76
C LEU A 233 -14.44 -10.14 -9.31
N VAL A 234 -13.98 -11.37 -9.12
CA VAL A 234 -13.80 -11.99 -7.80
C VAL A 234 -12.34 -11.86 -7.38
N ARG A 235 -12.09 -11.36 -6.17
CA ARG A 235 -10.75 -11.20 -5.62
C ARG A 235 -10.69 -11.57 -4.15
N GLU A 236 -9.63 -12.28 -3.75
CA GLU A 236 -9.25 -12.35 -2.34
C GLU A 236 -8.88 -10.96 -1.83
N SER A 237 -9.37 -10.61 -0.65
CA SER A 237 -9.09 -9.32 0.00
C SER A 237 -8.77 -9.44 1.49
N SER A 238 -8.59 -10.66 2.01
CA SER A 238 -8.15 -10.89 3.39
C SER A 238 -6.87 -10.13 3.71
N PRO A 239 -6.78 -9.44 4.87
CA PRO A 239 -5.51 -8.94 5.36
C PRO A 239 -4.49 -10.09 5.50
N LEU A 240 -3.27 -9.89 5.02
CA LEU A 240 -2.23 -10.92 5.06
C LEU A 240 -0.86 -10.29 5.24
N LEU A 241 -0.09 -10.84 6.17
CA LEU A 241 1.31 -10.51 6.38
C LEU A 241 2.18 -11.74 6.13
N SER A 242 3.05 -11.66 5.13
CA SER A 242 4.08 -12.66 4.85
C SER A 242 5.26 -12.47 5.80
N GLY A 243 5.92 -13.57 6.15
CA GLY A 243 7.19 -13.50 6.89
C GLY A 243 8.30 -12.88 6.05
N VAL A 244 9.28 -12.24 6.71
CA VAL A 244 10.51 -11.81 6.04
C VAL A 244 11.29 -13.05 5.62
N PRO A 245 11.67 -13.19 4.33
CA PRO A 245 12.45 -14.34 3.86
C PRO A 245 13.80 -14.45 4.59
N ALA A 246 14.22 -15.68 4.88
CA ALA A 246 15.57 -15.93 5.37
C ALA A 246 16.62 -15.59 4.31
N ASP A 247 16.40 -16.08 3.08
CA ASP A 247 17.18 -15.70 1.91
C ASP A 247 16.56 -14.47 1.23
N LEU A 248 17.33 -13.38 1.23
CA LEU A 248 16.95 -12.11 0.62
C LEU A 248 17.20 -12.04 -0.89
N SER A 249 17.63 -13.14 -1.54
CA SER A 249 17.73 -13.21 -3.00
C SER A 249 16.37 -13.14 -3.69
N VAL A 250 15.29 -13.47 -2.97
CA VAL A 250 13.90 -13.30 -3.40
C VAL A 250 13.14 -12.50 -2.36
N LEU A 251 12.66 -11.31 -2.72
CA LEU A 251 11.92 -10.43 -1.83
C LEU A 251 10.48 -10.26 -2.32
N PRO A 252 9.47 -10.66 -1.54
CA PRO A 252 8.10 -10.26 -1.83
C PRO A 252 7.94 -8.76 -1.57
N ILE A 253 7.18 -8.06 -2.42
CA ILE A 253 6.86 -6.63 -2.28
C ILE A 253 5.39 -6.35 -2.56
N GLY A 254 4.90 -5.20 -2.09
CA GLY A 254 3.48 -4.84 -2.15
C GLY A 254 2.60 -5.90 -1.49
N ASP A 255 1.47 -6.22 -2.12
CA ASP A 255 0.53 -7.24 -1.64
C ASP A 255 1.13 -8.66 -1.54
N ALA A 256 2.29 -8.95 -2.16
CA ALA A 256 2.99 -10.22 -1.96
C ALA A 256 3.66 -10.30 -0.57
N SER A 257 4.02 -9.15 0.00
CA SER A 257 4.62 -9.05 1.34
C SER A 257 3.58 -8.75 2.41
N ALA A 258 2.77 -7.72 2.20
CA ALA A 258 1.76 -7.28 3.16
C ALA A 258 0.55 -6.74 2.40
N ALA A 259 -0.55 -7.48 2.44
CA ALA A 259 -1.80 -7.12 1.81
C ALA A 259 -2.77 -6.59 2.88
N MET A 260 -3.16 -5.32 2.80
CA MET A 260 -4.05 -4.68 3.79
C MET A 260 -5.52 -4.94 3.50
N ASP A 261 -6.38 -4.61 4.46
CA ASP A 261 -7.83 -4.53 4.23
C ASP A 261 -8.15 -3.41 3.20
N PRO A 262 -8.99 -3.67 2.18
CA PRO A 262 -9.35 -2.66 1.20
C PRO A 262 -10.11 -1.46 1.78
N LEU A 263 -10.72 -1.56 2.96
CA LEU A 263 -11.42 -0.46 3.63
C LEU A 263 -10.51 0.74 3.87
N SER A 264 -9.21 0.48 4.04
CA SER A 264 -8.22 1.55 4.22
C SER A 264 -8.14 2.50 3.04
N GLY A 265 -8.44 2.08 1.79
CA GLY A 265 -8.29 2.92 0.59
C GLY A 265 -6.83 3.28 0.22
N HIS A 266 -5.83 2.65 0.85
CA HIS A 266 -4.41 3.02 0.70
C HIS A 266 -3.57 1.97 -0.07
N GLY A 267 -4.18 1.01 -0.75
CA GLY A 267 -3.46 -0.11 -1.40
C GLY A 267 -2.32 0.33 -2.32
N MET A 268 -2.56 1.30 -3.21
CA MET A 268 -1.52 1.81 -4.12
C MET A 268 -0.40 2.54 -3.36
N PHE A 269 -0.74 3.32 -2.33
CA PHE A 269 0.25 4.00 -1.50
C PHE A 269 1.18 2.99 -0.83
N TRP A 270 0.63 1.89 -0.30
CA TRP A 270 1.43 0.84 0.31
C TRP A 270 2.27 0.06 -0.69
N ALA A 271 1.75 -0.20 -1.89
CA ALA A 271 2.51 -0.80 -2.99
C ALA A 271 3.75 0.04 -3.36
N VAL A 272 3.58 1.35 -3.53
CA VAL A 272 4.69 2.27 -3.84
C VAL A 272 5.64 2.44 -2.64
N SER A 273 5.11 2.52 -1.42
CA SER A 273 5.92 2.58 -0.21
C SER A 273 6.78 1.32 -0.03
N SER A 274 6.25 0.13 -0.38
CA SER A 274 7.00 -1.12 -0.41
C SER A 274 8.08 -1.12 -1.50
N ALA A 275 7.81 -0.55 -2.67
CA ALA A 275 8.81 -0.41 -3.73
C ALA A 275 10.00 0.47 -3.31
N LEU A 276 9.74 1.58 -2.60
CA LEU A 276 10.78 2.45 -2.04
C LEU A 276 11.63 1.73 -0.98
N ALA A 277 10.99 0.94 -0.11
CA ALA A 277 11.69 0.10 0.87
C ALA A 277 12.58 -0.94 0.19
N ALA A 278 12.09 -1.61 -0.86
CA ALA A 278 12.86 -2.57 -1.64
C ALA A 278 14.06 -1.92 -2.35
N ALA A 279 13.93 -0.67 -2.80
CA ALA A 279 15.06 0.07 -3.37
C ALA A 279 16.18 0.32 -2.35
N ALA A 280 15.83 0.67 -1.10
CA ALA A 280 16.82 0.84 -0.03
C ALA A 280 17.53 -0.48 0.32
N VAL A 281 16.78 -1.59 0.40
CA VAL A 281 17.36 -2.93 0.59
C VAL A 281 18.30 -3.27 -0.55
N ARG A 282 17.86 -3.16 -1.82
CA ARG A 282 18.72 -3.46 -2.98
C ARG A 282 20.01 -2.65 -2.97
N ARG A 283 19.94 -1.34 -2.74
CA ARG A 283 21.12 -0.46 -2.69
C ARG A 283 22.10 -0.85 -1.60
N THR A 284 21.60 -1.32 -0.46
CA THR A 284 22.42 -1.81 0.66
C THR A 284 23.09 -3.14 0.33
N LEU A 285 22.35 -4.07 -0.28
CA LEU A 285 22.90 -5.37 -0.66
C LEU A 285 23.91 -5.24 -1.82
N ALA A 286 23.74 -4.24 -2.70
CA ALA A 286 24.61 -4.02 -3.86
C ALA A 286 26.01 -3.46 -3.51
N THR A 287 26.20 -2.83 -2.33
CA THR A 287 27.51 -2.29 -1.94
C THR A 287 28.50 -3.33 -1.41
N GLY A 288 28.03 -4.55 -1.16
CA GLY A 288 28.80 -5.62 -0.55
C GLY A 288 27.87 -6.46 0.32
N ARG A 289 27.35 -7.56 -0.24
CA ARG A 289 26.45 -8.44 0.50
C ARG A 289 27.25 -9.28 1.49
N ASP A 290 27.06 -8.99 2.77
CA ASP A 290 27.58 -9.78 3.88
C ASP A 290 26.47 -10.10 4.90
N ALA A 291 26.83 -10.81 5.97
CA ALA A 291 25.89 -11.17 7.03
C ALA A 291 25.29 -9.94 7.74
N GLY A 292 26.02 -8.83 7.82
CA GLY A 292 25.59 -7.59 8.44
C GLY A 292 24.54 -6.85 7.60
N ALA A 293 24.79 -6.69 6.30
CA ALA A 293 23.85 -6.09 5.36
C ALA A 293 22.54 -6.90 5.28
N ASP A 294 22.64 -8.23 5.24
CA ASP A 294 21.49 -9.13 5.25
C ASP A 294 20.71 -9.02 6.59
N ALA A 295 21.40 -8.95 7.73
CA ALA A 295 20.76 -8.76 9.04
C ALA A 295 20.06 -7.40 9.14
N LEU A 296 20.69 -6.34 8.65
CA LEU A 296 20.12 -4.99 8.63
C LEU A 296 18.86 -4.92 7.76
N ALA A 297 18.91 -5.51 6.56
CA ALA A 297 17.77 -5.61 5.67
C ALA A 297 16.62 -6.42 6.27
N ARG A 298 16.91 -7.57 6.92
CA ARG A 298 15.88 -8.37 7.61
C ARG A 298 15.22 -7.59 8.74
N ARG A 299 16.00 -6.88 9.55
CA ARG A 299 15.45 -6.01 10.63
C ARG A 299 14.58 -4.89 10.06
N PHE A 300 15.04 -4.20 9.03
CA PHE A 300 14.27 -3.13 8.39
C PHE A 300 12.93 -3.64 7.81
N LEU A 301 12.97 -4.74 7.06
CA LEU A 301 11.77 -5.35 6.49
C LEU A 301 10.83 -5.86 7.60
N GLY A 302 11.36 -6.44 8.67
CA GLY A 302 10.58 -6.96 9.80
C GLY A 302 9.92 -5.87 10.65
N GLN A 303 10.66 -4.80 10.95
CA GLN A 303 10.12 -3.60 11.62
C GLN A 303 9.00 -3.00 10.79
N ARG A 304 9.26 -2.75 9.51
CA ARG A 304 8.28 -2.19 8.58
C ARG A 304 7.04 -3.07 8.42
N ALA A 305 7.24 -4.39 8.32
CA ALA A 305 6.16 -5.37 8.26
C ALA A 305 5.30 -5.31 9.53
N THR A 306 5.91 -5.31 10.71
CA THR A 306 5.19 -5.28 11.98
C THR A 306 4.48 -3.94 12.19
N ASP A 307 5.20 -2.84 12.09
CA ASP A 307 4.72 -1.52 12.45
C ASP A 307 3.63 -1.04 11.48
N LEU A 308 3.82 -1.22 10.17
CA LEU A 308 2.84 -0.76 9.19
C LEU A 308 1.65 -1.71 9.09
N PHE A 309 1.87 -3.03 9.03
CA PHE A 309 0.75 -3.96 8.89
C PHE A 309 -0.13 -3.99 10.12
N LEU A 310 0.45 -4.14 11.32
CA LEU A 310 -0.36 -4.24 12.53
C LEU A 310 -1.10 -2.94 12.81
N ARG A 311 -0.44 -1.78 12.64
CA ARG A 311 -1.10 -0.48 12.75
C ARG A 311 -2.30 -0.40 11.81
N GLN A 312 -2.14 -0.70 10.52
CA GLN A 312 -3.24 -0.59 9.57
C GLN A 312 -4.35 -1.62 9.82
N ALA A 313 -3.99 -2.84 10.24
CA ALA A 313 -4.95 -3.85 10.62
C ALA A 313 -5.78 -3.43 11.85
N ARG A 314 -5.15 -2.81 12.86
CA ARG A 314 -5.82 -2.26 14.04
C ARG A 314 -6.68 -1.03 13.72
N ILE A 315 -6.24 -0.15 12.82
CA ILE A 315 -7.11 0.94 12.33
C ILE A 315 -8.36 0.34 11.67
N GLY A 316 -8.19 -0.64 10.77
CA GLY A 316 -9.32 -1.34 10.14
C GLY A 316 -10.25 -1.99 11.16
N ARG A 317 -9.70 -2.66 12.18
CA ARG A 317 -10.44 -3.21 13.31
C ARG A 317 -11.28 -2.17 14.02
N ASP A 318 -10.70 -1.01 14.32
CA ASP A 318 -11.37 0.05 15.06
C ASP A 318 -12.52 0.65 14.23
N PHE A 319 -12.34 0.78 12.90
CA PHE A 319 -13.45 1.08 11.99
C PHE A 319 -14.54 0.00 12.03
N ILE A 320 -14.19 -1.29 12.01
CA ILE A 320 -15.17 -2.38 12.13
C ILE A 320 -15.90 -2.34 13.49
N ARG A 321 -15.21 -2.05 14.59
CA ARG A 321 -15.80 -1.94 15.94
C ARG A 321 -16.74 -0.75 16.09
N ALA A 322 -16.48 0.34 15.36
CA ALA A 322 -17.34 1.51 15.38
C ALA A 322 -18.75 1.22 14.84
N GLU A 323 -18.94 0.17 14.05
CA GLU A 323 -20.26 -0.28 13.55
C GLU A 323 -21.03 -1.10 14.60
N THR A 324 -21.35 -0.45 15.73
CA THR A 324 -21.98 -1.09 16.89
C THR A 324 -23.33 -1.74 16.56
N ALA A 325 -24.12 -1.13 15.68
CA ALA A 325 -25.40 -1.65 15.21
C ALA A 325 -25.27 -3.00 14.46
N ARG A 326 -24.08 -3.32 13.95
CA ARG A 326 -23.79 -4.55 13.20
C ARG A 326 -22.83 -5.48 13.92
N ALA A 327 -22.47 -5.19 15.18
CA ALA A 327 -21.45 -5.94 15.91
C ALA A 327 -21.74 -7.45 16.01
N ALA A 328 -23.02 -7.84 16.06
CA ALA A 328 -23.45 -9.23 16.13
C ALA A 328 -23.44 -9.96 14.77
N ALA A 329 -23.44 -9.23 13.65
CA ALA A 329 -23.51 -9.83 12.33
C ALA A 329 -22.21 -10.59 11.99
N PRO A 330 -22.27 -11.76 11.31
CA PRO A 330 -21.12 -12.66 11.17
C PRO A 330 -19.86 -12.00 10.58
N PHE A 331 -20.02 -11.21 9.52
CA PHE A 331 -18.92 -10.50 8.86
C PHE A 331 -18.17 -9.57 9.83
N TRP A 332 -18.93 -8.78 10.59
CA TRP A 332 -18.43 -7.75 11.50
C TRP A 332 -17.78 -8.37 12.73
N ARG A 333 -18.45 -9.34 13.34
CA ARG A 333 -17.95 -10.09 14.50
C ARG A 333 -16.63 -10.80 14.20
N ALA A 334 -16.49 -11.40 13.01
CA ALA A 334 -15.26 -12.09 12.64
C ALA A 334 -14.06 -11.14 12.50
N ARG A 335 -14.29 -9.87 12.14
CA ARG A 335 -13.25 -8.87 11.86
C ARG A 335 -12.96 -7.95 13.04
N SER A 336 -13.87 -7.83 14.00
CA SER A 336 -13.71 -6.95 15.16
C SER A 336 -12.60 -7.40 16.11
N GLY A 337 -12.14 -8.65 16.06
CA GLY A 337 -11.04 -9.17 16.87
C GLY A 337 -9.66 -9.22 16.19
N PHE A 338 -9.58 -8.94 14.89
CA PHE A 338 -8.31 -9.01 14.15
C PHE A 338 -7.63 -7.63 14.16
N PRO A 339 -6.30 -7.51 14.33
CA PRO A 339 -5.33 -8.59 14.54
C PRO A 339 -5.17 -9.00 16.01
N ASP A 340 -5.56 -8.13 16.94
CA ASP A 340 -5.46 -8.27 18.40
C ASP A 340 -6.35 -7.19 19.06
N ASP A 341 -6.22 -6.96 20.37
CA ASP A 341 -6.89 -5.87 21.12
C ASP A 341 -5.97 -4.67 21.41
N ALA A 342 -4.73 -4.68 20.94
CA ALA A 342 -3.79 -3.60 21.19
C ALA A 342 -4.20 -2.31 20.44
N PRO A 343 -3.86 -1.12 20.95
CA PRO A 343 -4.22 0.13 20.29
C PRO A 343 -3.56 0.26 18.91
N ALA A 344 -4.26 0.92 17.97
CA ALA A 344 -3.73 1.21 16.64
C ALA A 344 -2.58 2.24 16.68
N HIS A 345 -2.57 3.09 17.71
CA HIS A 345 -1.53 4.07 17.97
C HIS A 345 -0.95 3.78 19.35
N ASP A 346 0.34 3.44 19.41
CA ASP A 346 1.07 3.46 20.66
C ASP A 346 1.21 4.92 21.09
N THR A 347 0.62 5.27 22.23
CA THR A 347 0.82 6.57 22.85
C THR A 347 2.12 6.51 23.63
N ALA A 348 3.25 6.75 22.95
CA ALA A 348 4.46 7.11 23.68
C ALA A 348 4.12 8.31 24.56
N THR A 349 4.32 8.20 25.88
CA THR A 349 3.95 9.25 26.84
C THR A 349 5.09 10.23 27.10
N ALA A 350 6.30 9.86 26.68
CA ALA A 350 7.50 10.66 26.81
C ALA A 350 8.33 10.64 25.52
N ILE A 351 9.11 11.70 25.31
CA ILE A 351 10.11 11.72 24.24
C ILE A 351 11.28 10.84 24.67
N THR A 352 11.65 9.87 23.85
CA THR A 352 12.76 8.95 24.09
C THR A 352 13.58 8.74 22.82
N THR A 353 14.67 7.98 22.93
CA THR A 353 15.51 7.63 21.78
C THR A 353 15.67 6.13 21.67
N GLU A 354 15.66 5.60 20.46
CA GLU A 354 15.90 4.17 20.22
C GLU A 354 16.73 3.96 18.96
N ARG A 355 17.54 2.90 18.90
CA ARG A 355 18.22 2.50 17.66
C ARG A 355 17.24 1.82 16.72
N ARG A 356 17.12 2.38 15.51
CA ARG A 356 16.29 1.86 14.42
C ARG A 356 17.10 1.75 13.15
N VAL A 357 16.65 0.88 12.25
CA VAL A 357 17.18 0.85 10.89
C VAL A 357 16.46 1.95 10.09
N VAL A 358 17.23 2.87 9.54
CA VAL A 358 16.73 4.03 8.79
C VAL A 358 17.24 3.98 7.36
N VAL A 359 16.62 4.78 6.49
CA VAL A 359 17.15 5.03 5.15
C VAL A 359 17.95 6.32 5.18
N GLU A 360 19.23 6.23 4.85
CA GLU A 360 20.20 7.33 4.79
C GLU A 360 20.93 7.25 3.45
N ASP A 361 20.88 8.33 2.67
CA ASP A 361 21.42 8.38 1.30
C ASP A 361 20.96 7.20 0.41
N GLY A 362 19.70 6.80 0.61
CA GLY A 362 19.09 5.70 -0.13
C GLY A 362 19.55 4.31 0.27
N ARG A 363 20.36 4.15 1.31
CA ARG A 363 20.82 2.86 1.87
C ARG A 363 20.32 2.69 3.29
N LEU A 364 20.39 1.47 3.80
CA LEU A 364 20.06 1.16 5.18
C LEU A 364 21.24 1.47 6.08
N SER A 365 20.99 2.17 7.17
CA SER A 365 21.96 2.36 8.25
C SER A 365 21.25 2.28 9.60
N GLU A 366 22.02 2.02 10.67
CA GLU A 366 21.48 2.07 12.02
C GLU A 366 21.76 3.44 12.63
N ARG A 367 20.71 4.08 13.12
CA ARG A 367 20.76 5.41 13.75
C ARG A 367 19.89 5.41 14.99
N GLU A 368 20.23 6.28 15.93
CA GLU A 368 19.28 6.67 16.97
C GLU A 368 18.19 7.54 16.34
N VAL A 369 16.94 7.23 16.66
CA VAL A 369 15.77 8.01 16.25
C VAL A 369 15.07 8.58 17.46
N LEU A 370 14.44 9.73 17.28
CA LEU A 370 13.65 10.38 18.31
C LEU A 370 12.23 9.81 18.29
N ILE A 371 11.82 9.13 19.36
CA ILE A 371 10.46 8.64 19.56
C ILE A 371 9.66 9.73 20.26
N THR A 372 8.52 10.10 19.69
CA THR A 372 7.62 11.11 20.25
C THR A 372 6.20 10.56 20.34
N PRO A 373 5.32 11.15 21.17
CA PRO A 373 3.90 10.80 21.21
C PRO A 373 3.22 10.78 19.83
N ARG A 374 3.55 11.75 18.95
CA ARG A 374 2.98 11.81 17.59
C ARG A 374 3.69 10.94 16.56
N SER A 375 4.96 10.59 16.80
CA SER A 375 5.80 9.79 15.91
C SER A 375 6.39 8.57 16.63
N PRO A 376 5.57 7.57 17.00
CA PRO A 376 6.02 6.39 17.73
C PRO A 376 6.94 5.46 16.90
N ALA A 377 6.91 5.58 15.57
CA ALA A 377 7.85 4.88 14.69
C ALA A 377 9.26 5.51 14.67
N GLY A 378 9.40 6.71 15.25
CA GLY A 378 10.64 7.46 15.36
C GLY A 378 10.94 8.38 14.19
N VAL A 379 11.60 9.49 14.51
CA VAL A 379 12.07 10.51 13.58
C VAL A 379 13.59 10.49 13.59
N ALA A 380 14.20 10.09 12.47
CA ALA A 380 15.64 10.13 12.31
C ALA A 380 16.14 11.55 12.00
N TRP A 381 15.38 12.27 11.17
CA TRP A 381 15.81 13.52 10.55
C TRP A 381 14.76 14.63 10.70
N TYR A 382 15.23 15.83 11.02
CA TYR A 382 14.48 17.09 10.90
C TYR A 382 15.26 18.00 9.95
N ASN A 383 14.67 18.36 8.80
CA ASN A 383 15.31 19.18 7.77
C ASN A 383 16.74 18.73 7.39
N GLY A 384 16.97 17.41 7.35
CA GLY A 384 18.28 16.83 7.03
C GLY A 384 19.28 16.71 8.20
N LEU A 385 18.93 17.25 9.37
CA LEU A 385 19.72 17.12 10.60
C LEU A 385 19.23 15.97 11.47
N SER A 386 20.11 15.38 12.29
CA SER A 386 19.70 14.35 13.26
C SER A 386 18.72 14.92 14.28
N ALA A 387 17.50 14.38 14.33
CA ALA A 387 16.49 14.80 15.29
C ALA A 387 16.91 14.54 16.74
N VAL A 388 17.65 13.45 16.98
CA VAL A 388 18.22 13.13 18.30
C VAL A 388 19.29 14.14 18.72
N ALA A 389 20.16 14.56 17.79
CA ALA A 389 21.19 15.56 18.10
C ALA A 389 20.56 16.92 18.44
N LEU A 390 19.54 17.33 17.68
CA LEU A 390 18.79 18.56 17.95
C LEU A 390 18.06 18.48 19.29
N TRP A 391 17.40 17.36 19.59
CA TRP A 391 16.74 17.15 20.87
C TRP A 391 17.72 17.22 22.05
N ARG A 392 18.83 16.48 22.00
CA ARG A 392 19.86 16.52 23.06
C ARG A 392 20.40 17.93 23.28
N ALA A 393 20.69 18.66 22.21
CA ALA A 393 21.15 20.04 22.32
C ALA A 393 20.09 20.97 22.95
N SER A 394 18.81 20.80 22.60
CA SER A 394 17.71 21.59 23.19
C SER A 394 17.53 21.30 24.68
N THR A 395 17.78 20.06 25.11
CA THR A 395 17.73 19.68 26.53
C THR A 395 18.96 20.12 27.31
N GLU A 396 20.13 20.19 26.68
CA GLU A 396 21.39 20.64 27.29
C GLU A 396 21.38 22.15 27.58
N ARG A 397 20.77 22.96 26.70
CA ARG A 397 20.67 24.42 26.84
C ARG A 397 19.27 24.91 26.46
N PRO A 398 18.28 24.75 27.35
CA PRO A 398 16.91 25.19 27.08
C PRO A 398 16.85 26.69 26.72
N GLY A 399 16.19 27.01 25.60
CA GLY A 399 16.01 28.40 25.13
C GLY A 399 17.19 29.00 24.38
N ALA A 400 18.32 28.30 24.23
CA ALA A 400 19.40 28.73 23.36
C ALA A 400 19.06 28.42 21.88
N PRO A 401 19.26 29.36 20.94
CA PRO A 401 18.97 29.11 19.53
C PRO A 401 19.78 27.93 18.98
N LEU A 402 19.10 26.85 18.58
CA LEU A 402 19.74 25.68 17.95
C LEU A 402 20.46 26.05 16.64
N THR A 403 20.03 27.13 15.99
CA THR A 403 20.63 27.67 14.78
C THR A 403 22.10 28.08 14.97
N ASP A 404 22.52 28.44 16.18
CA ASP A 404 23.90 28.83 16.47
C ASP A 404 24.87 27.64 16.33
N ARG A 405 24.38 26.42 16.59
CA ARG A 405 25.17 25.18 16.52
C ARG A 405 24.95 24.40 15.24
N PHE A 406 23.72 24.40 14.71
CA PHE A 406 23.32 23.54 13.60
C PHE A 406 22.90 24.30 12.33
N GLY A 407 22.98 25.63 12.35
CA GLY A 407 22.62 26.49 11.22
C GLY A 407 21.11 26.56 10.96
N ALA A 408 20.74 27.18 9.83
CA ALA A 408 19.35 27.47 9.48
C ALA A 408 18.44 26.22 9.39
N ALA A 409 19.00 25.04 9.11
CA ALA A 409 18.23 23.80 9.04
C ALA A 409 17.59 23.41 10.39
N ALA A 410 18.11 23.90 11.52
CA ALA A 410 17.55 23.67 12.85
C ALA A 410 16.36 24.58 13.20
N GLU A 411 16.07 25.57 12.36
CA GLU A 411 14.98 26.53 12.60
C GLU A 411 13.63 25.82 12.77
N GLY A 412 12.86 26.25 13.77
CA GLY A 412 11.54 25.72 14.08
C GLY A 412 11.52 24.35 14.76
N PHE A 413 12.68 23.73 15.03
CA PHE A 413 12.75 22.40 15.66
C PHE A 413 12.06 22.36 17.03
N GLU A 414 12.28 23.35 17.89
CA GLU A 414 11.66 23.38 19.23
C GLU A 414 10.13 23.48 19.13
N ALA A 415 9.62 24.35 18.26
CA ALA A 415 8.18 24.46 18.01
C ALA A 415 7.60 23.17 17.41
N TRP A 416 8.35 22.50 16.54
CA TRP A 416 7.99 21.17 16.04
C TRP A 416 7.97 20.14 17.17
N LEU A 417 8.98 20.12 18.04
CA LEU A 417 9.09 19.20 19.16
C LEU A 417 7.95 19.39 20.16
N THR A 418 7.54 20.63 20.45
CA THR A 418 6.37 20.92 21.29
C THR A 418 5.09 20.34 20.69
N ARG A 419 4.91 20.42 19.37
CA ARG A 419 3.77 19.76 18.70
C ARG A 419 3.88 18.25 18.82
N GLU A 420 5.07 17.68 18.65
CA GLU A 420 5.31 16.24 18.75
C GLU A 420 5.11 15.67 20.16
N ALA A 421 5.30 16.49 21.20
CA ALA A 421 5.17 16.13 22.61
C ALA A 421 3.72 16.03 23.10
N THR A 422 2.73 16.54 22.34
CA THR A 422 1.31 16.50 22.72
C THR A 422 0.53 15.58 21.78
N VAL A 423 -0.26 14.67 22.38
CA VAL A 423 -1.28 13.93 21.62
C VAL A 423 -2.41 14.92 21.37
N GLY A 424 -2.57 15.32 20.11
CA GLY A 424 -3.66 16.19 19.68
C GLY A 424 -4.93 15.42 19.41
#